data_AF-A0A975M0Q5-F1
#
_entry.id   AF-A0A975M0Q5-F1
#
_cell.length_a   1.000
_cell.length_b   1.000
_cell.length_c   1.000
_cell.angle_alpha   90.00
_cell.angle_beta   90.00
_cell.angle_gamma   90.00
#
_symmetry.space_group_name_H-M   'P 1'
#
loop_
_entity.id
_entity.type
_entity.pdbx_description
1 polymer ?
#
loop_
_entity_poly.entity_id
_entity_poly.type
_entity_poly.pdbx_seq_one_letter_code
_entity_poly.pdbx_strand_id
1 'polypeptide(L)'
;MIRYDTGDVGSINIVEKDNTRRRVIANFGGRKTDIVYNTEGNRLSPHVFSNLMWEFDVIEQYQFIQLDRKKYVLKVLSENHDFELDLYNKLISLLGGNAELKIDYVKEIPVLNSGKRKYVVNQMQI
;
A
#
# COMPACT_ATOMS: atom_id res chain seq x y z
N MET A 1 5.14 32.91 -4.42
CA MET A 1 5.84 31.78 -3.76
C MET A 1 6.33 30.84 -4.84
N ILE A 2 7.65 30.63 -4.92
CA ILE A 2 8.37 29.93 -6.00
C ILE A 2 8.94 28.63 -5.43
N ARG A 3 8.76 27.51 -6.15
CA ARG A 3 9.36 26.17 -5.94
C ARG A 3 8.98 25.43 -4.65
N TYR A 4 7.83 24.74 -4.70
CA TYR A 4 7.58 23.57 -3.85
C TYR A 4 8.12 22.33 -4.55
N ASP A 5 9.11 21.71 -3.93
CA ASP A 5 9.59 20.37 -4.28
C ASP A 5 8.64 19.36 -3.60
N THR A 6 7.64 18.86 -4.33
CA THR A 6 6.60 18.00 -3.76
C THR A 6 6.98 16.52 -3.68
N GLY A 7 8.18 16.15 -4.14
CA GLY A 7 8.62 14.76 -4.17
C GLY A 7 7.73 13.85 -5.03
N ASP A 8 6.93 14.42 -5.92
CA ASP A 8 6.02 13.70 -6.81
C ASP A 8 6.74 13.37 -8.13
N VAL A 9 6.83 12.09 -8.46
CA VAL A 9 7.24 11.63 -9.79
C VAL A 9 6.01 11.74 -10.70
N GLY A 10 5.77 12.93 -11.23
CA GLY A 10 4.72 13.19 -12.21
C GLY A 10 5.31 13.42 -13.60
N SER A 11 5.16 12.45 -14.52
CA SER A 11 5.33 12.73 -15.95
C SER A 11 4.17 13.60 -16.41
N ILE A 12 4.40 14.89 -16.62
CA ILE A 12 3.39 15.81 -17.16
C ILE A 12 3.19 15.46 -18.64
N ASN A 13 2.02 14.88 -18.98
CA ASN A 13 1.60 14.75 -20.37
C ASN A 13 0.68 15.92 -20.74
N ILE A 14 0.98 16.57 -21.85
CA ILE A 14 0.14 17.63 -22.43
C ILE A 14 -0.78 16.95 -23.44
N VAL A 15 -2.09 16.97 -23.18
CA VAL A 15 -3.08 16.53 -24.16
C VAL A 15 -3.70 17.77 -24.79
N GLU A 16 -3.61 17.88 -26.11
CA GLU A 16 -4.31 18.91 -26.88
C GLU A 16 -5.68 18.38 -27.31
N LYS A 17 -6.75 18.98 -26.78
CA LYS A 17 -8.12 18.78 -27.24
C LYS A 17 -8.79 20.14 -27.37
N ASP A 18 -9.42 20.40 -28.51
CA ASP A 18 -10.22 21.60 -28.80
C ASP A 18 -9.49 22.93 -28.54
N ASN A 19 -8.31 23.12 -29.15
CA ASN A 19 -7.51 24.35 -29.09
C ASN A 19 -7.21 24.88 -27.67
N THR A 20 -7.38 24.04 -26.64
CA THR A 20 -7.18 24.40 -25.24
C THR A 20 -6.13 23.48 -24.65
N ARG A 21 -4.94 24.02 -24.34
CA ARG A 21 -3.88 23.27 -23.64
C ARG A 21 -4.29 23.06 -22.18
N ARG A 22 -4.74 21.85 -21.84
CA ARG A 22 -5.05 21.47 -20.46
C ARG A 22 -3.91 20.62 -19.91
N ARG A 23 -3.31 21.08 -18.81
CA ARG A 23 -2.38 20.27 -18.02
C ARG A 23 -3.20 19.26 -17.25
N VAL A 24 -3.19 18.00 -17.70
CA VAL A 24 -3.84 16.90 -17.00
C VAL A 24 -2.78 16.15 -16.22
N ILE A 25 -3.03 16.01 -14.91
CA ILE A 25 -2.23 15.14 -14.04
C ILE A 25 -2.72 13.72 -14.31
N ALA A 26 -2.04 13.02 -15.21
CA ALA A 26 -2.22 11.59 -15.39
C ALA A 26 -1.21 10.87 -14.48
N ASN A 27 -1.68 9.90 -13.70
CA ASN A 27 -0.97 9.16 -12.64
C ASN A 27 -0.84 9.86 -11.28
N PHE A 28 -1.87 9.70 -10.46
CA PHE A 28 -1.72 9.54 -9.01
C PHE A 28 -1.31 8.10 -8.67
N GLY A 29 -0.31 7.55 -9.36
CA GLY A 29 0.34 6.32 -8.92
C GLY A 29 1.15 6.67 -7.68
N GLY A 30 0.88 6.03 -6.54
CA GLY A 30 1.47 6.32 -5.23
C GLY A 30 2.98 6.59 -5.30
N ARG A 31 3.47 7.42 -4.37
CA ARG A 31 4.89 7.79 -4.31
C ARG A 31 5.73 6.52 -4.43
N LYS A 32 6.89 6.61 -5.09
CA LYS A 32 7.82 5.47 -5.33
C LYS A 32 8.13 4.66 -4.05
N THR A 33 7.95 5.26 -2.87
CA THR A 33 8.05 4.69 -1.52
C THR A 33 6.91 3.75 -1.11
N ASP A 34 5.79 3.72 -1.83
CA ASP A 34 4.61 2.92 -1.46
C ASP A 34 4.59 1.57 -2.23
N ILE A 35 5.52 1.32 -3.15
CA ILE A 35 5.62 0.05 -3.88
C ILE A 35 6.11 -1.05 -2.93
N VAL A 36 5.39 -2.17 -2.87
CA VAL A 36 5.80 -3.38 -2.15
C VAL A 36 6.45 -4.36 -3.13
N TYR A 37 7.32 -5.23 -2.64
CA TYR A 37 7.93 -6.29 -3.44
C TYR A 37 7.56 -7.65 -2.86
N ASN A 38 7.23 -8.59 -3.74
CA ASN A 38 7.12 -9.99 -3.37
C ASN A 38 8.52 -10.60 -3.11
N THR A 39 8.56 -11.83 -2.63
CA THR A 39 9.82 -12.52 -2.28
C THR A 39 10.73 -12.81 -3.47
N GLU A 40 10.22 -12.72 -4.70
CA GLU A 40 10.94 -12.88 -5.96
C GLU A 40 11.47 -11.55 -6.52
N GLY A 41 11.12 -10.42 -5.89
CA GLY A 41 11.49 -9.08 -6.34
C GLY A 41 10.52 -8.45 -7.34
N ASN A 42 9.38 -9.08 -7.61
CA ASN A 42 8.31 -8.50 -8.42
C ASN A 42 7.60 -7.38 -7.65
N ARG A 43 7.26 -6.30 -8.36
CA ARG A 43 6.55 -5.15 -7.77
C ARG A 43 5.08 -5.46 -7.59
N LEU A 44 4.58 -5.24 -6.38
CA LEU A 44 3.18 -5.31 -6.02
C LEU A 44 2.64 -3.89 -5.80
N SER A 45 1.52 -3.59 -6.45
CA SER A 45 0.82 -2.33 -6.27
C SER A 45 0.08 -2.30 -4.93
N PRO A 46 0.09 -1.18 -4.17
CA PRO A 46 -0.72 -1.02 -2.96
C PRO A 46 -2.19 -1.39 -3.12
N HIS A 47 -2.76 -1.13 -4.30
CA HIS A 47 -4.16 -1.43 -4.60
C HIS A 47 -4.50 -2.91 -4.50
N VAL A 48 -3.54 -3.82 -4.73
CA VAL A 48 -3.79 -5.26 -4.60
C VAL A 48 -4.11 -5.62 -3.16
N PHE A 49 -3.37 -5.04 -2.20
CA PHE A 49 -3.64 -5.23 -0.78
C PHE A 49 -4.99 -4.60 -0.39
N SER A 50 -5.31 -3.41 -0.88
CA SER A 50 -6.60 -2.78 -0.59
C SER A 50 -7.79 -3.60 -1.10
N ASN A 51 -7.70 -4.14 -2.31
CA ASN A 51 -8.75 -4.98 -2.88
C ASN A 51 -8.89 -6.29 -2.11
N LEU A 52 -7.78 -6.93 -1.72
CA LEU A 52 -7.80 -8.14 -0.92
C LEU A 52 -8.48 -7.91 0.44
N MET A 53 -8.20 -6.79 1.09
CA MET A 53 -8.78 -6.46 2.40
C MET A 53 -10.28 -6.16 2.32
N TRP A 54 -10.81 -5.75 1.16
CA TRP A 54 -12.25 -5.56 0.96
C TRP A 54 -13.06 -6.86 0.98
N GLU A 55 -12.41 -8.02 0.89
CA GLU A 55 -13.09 -9.31 1.04
C GLU A 55 -13.40 -9.65 2.51
N PHE A 56 -12.87 -8.87 3.45
CA PHE A 56 -12.94 -9.14 4.88
C PHE A 56 -13.64 -7.99 5.62
N ASP A 57 -14.97 -7.97 5.58
CA ASP A 57 -15.80 -6.91 6.20
C ASP A 57 -15.59 -6.76 7.72
N VAL A 58 -15.10 -7.81 8.37
CA VAL A 58 -14.79 -7.83 9.81
C VAL A 58 -13.51 -7.04 10.16
N ILE A 59 -12.69 -6.67 9.17
CA ILE A 59 -11.48 -5.87 9.39
C ILE A 59 -11.85 -4.38 9.37
N GLU A 60 -11.76 -3.73 10.53
CA GLU A 60 -12.06 -2.30 10.64
C GLU A 60 -10.91 -1.43 10.15
N GLN A 61 -9.68 -1.80 10.50
CA GLN A 61 -8.47 -1.10 10.09
C GLN A 61 -7.35 -2.09 9.83
N TYR A 62 -6.51 -1.76 8.86
CA TYR A 62 -5.29 -2.52 8.61
C TYR A 62 -4.13 -1.61 8.19
N GLN A 63 -2.93 -2.13 8.37
CA GLN A 63 -1.72 -1.56 7.80
C GLN A 63 -0.75 -2.67 7.43
N PHE A 64 -0.47 -2.79 6.14
CA PHE A 64 0.54 -3.68 5.60
C PHE A 64 1.89 -2.98 5.55
N ILE A 65 2.91 -3.63 6.11
CA ILE A 65 4.26 -3.09 6.24
C ILE A 65 5.25 -4.10 5.68
N GLN A 66 6.05 -3.68 4.70
CA GLN A 66 7.22 -4.43 4.28
C GLN A 66 8.45 -3.95 5.07
N LEU A 67 9.04 -4.83 5.87
CA LEU A 67 10.23 -4.54 6.66
C LEU A 67 11.52 -4.89 5.91
N ASP A 68 11.50 -5.97 5.13
CA ASP A 68 12.62 -6.48 4.36
C ASP A 68 12.12 -7.21 3.10
N ARG A 69 13.03 -7.74 2.27
CA ARG A 69 12.72 -8.47 1.03
C ARG A 69 11.79 -9.65 1.23
N LYS A 70 11.81 -10.28 2.40
CA LYS A 70 10.95 -11.41 2.74
C LYS A 70 10.12 -11.21 4.01
N LYS A 71 10.30 -10.09 4.71
CA LYS A 71 9.68 -9.85 6.03
C LYS A 71 8.56 -8.84 5.92
N TYR A 72 7.37 -9.25 6.36
CA TYR A 72 6.15 -8.48 6.25
C TYR A 72 5.39 -8.51 7.58
N VAL A 73 4.76 -7.38 7.91
CA VAL A 73 3.87 -7.26 9.06
C VAL A 73 2.53 -6.72 8.57
N LEU A 74 1.46 -7.41 8.89
CA LEU A 74 0.11 -6.89 8.76
C LEU A 74 -0.42 -6.55 10.14
N LYS A 75 -0.65 -5.26 10.40
CA LYS A 75 -1.38 -4.83 11.59
C LYS A 75 -2.86 -4.84 11.28
N VAL A 76 -3.67 -5.41 12.15
CA VAL A 76 -5.13 -5.52 11.98
C VAL A 76 -5.86 -5.11 13.24
N LEU A 77 -6.90 -4.30 13.08
CA LEU A 77 -7.95 -4.07 14.08
C LEU A 77 -9.20 -4.82 13.62
N SER A 78 -9.62 -5.79 14.42
CA SER A 78 -10.86 -6.55 14.22
C SER A 78 -11.31 -7.17 15.53
N GLU A 79 -12.62 -7.23 15.75
CA GLU A 79 -13.25 -7.88 16.91
C GLU A 79 -13.34 -9.42 16.77
N ASN A 80 -13.35 -9.96 15.55
CA ASN A 80 -13.44 -11.40 15.26
C ASN A 80 -12.25 -11.84 14.40
N HIS A 81 -11.61 -12.98 14.70
CA HIS A 81 -10.38 -13.41 14.02
C HIS A 81 -10.54 -14.68 13.17
N ASP A 82 -11.77 -15.11 12.88
CA ASP A 82 -12.07 -16.35 12.13
C ASP A 82 -11.55 -16.31 10.68
N PHE A 83 -11.24 -15.12 10.16
CA PHE A 83 -10.69 -14.90 8.82
C PHE A 83 -9.17 -15.09 8.74
N GLU A 84 -8.45 -15.16 9.87
CA GLU A 84 -6.98 -15.04 9.91
C GLU A 84 -6.30 -16.04 8.96
N LEU A 85 -6.74 -17.30 8.97
CA LEU A 85 -6.15 -18.36 8.15
C LEU A 85 -6.37 -18.13 6.64
N ASP A 86 -7.58 -17.72 6.22
CA ASP A 86 -7.86 -17.42 4.81
C ASP A 86 -7.05 -16.21 4.34
N LEU A 87 -7.02 -15.16 5.15
CA LEU A 87 -6.25 -13.96 4.86
C LEU A 87 -4.75 -14.26 4.75
N TYR A 88 -4.21 -15.03 5.69
CA TYR A 88 -2.81 -15.44 5.68
C TYR A 88 -2.48 -16.20 4.39
N ASN A 89 -3.30 -17.18 4.02
CA ASN A 89 -3.09 -17.98 2.80
C ASN A 89 -3.12 -17.12 1.53
N LYS A 90 -4.09 -16.19 1.42
CA LYS A 90 -4.17 -15.27 0.27
C LYS A 90 -2.96 -14.34 0.19
N LEU A 91 -2.48 -13.83 1.33
CA LEU A 91 -1.28 -12.99 1.38
C LEU A 91 -0.01 -13.77 1.04
N ILE A 92 0.16 -14.99 1.55
CA ILE A 92 1.31 -15.84 1.19
C ILE A 92 1.29 -16.18 -0.30
N SER A 93 0.13 -16.46 -0.88
CA SER A 93 -0.02 -16.68 -2.33
C SER A 93 0.41 -15.45 -3.14
N LEU A 94 0.08 -14.24 -2.66
CA LEU A 94 0.46 -12.99 -3.30
C LEU A 94 1.95 -12.64 -3.14
N LEU A 95 2.52 -12.88 -1.96
CA LEU A 95 3.90 -12.51 -1.60
C LEU A 95 4.93 -13.57 -2.02
N GLY A 96 4.50 -14.82 -2.21
CA GLY A 96 5.33 -15.98 -2.51
C GLY A 96 5.60 -16.83 -1.27
N GLY A 97 5.82 -18.13 -1.48
CA GLY A 97 5.89 -19.13 -0.41
C GLY A 97 7.03 -18.99 0.61
N ASN A 98 8.03 -18.16 0.31
CA ASN A 98 9.14 -17.86 1.22
C ASN A 98 8.90 -16.59 2.07
N ALA A 99 7.67 -16.08 2.10
CA ALA A 99 7.34 -14.84 2.81
C ALA A 99 7.23 -15.11 4.32
N GLU A 100 7.95 -14.33 5.10
CA GLU A 100 7.85 -14.25 6.56
C GLU A 100 6.78 -13.19 6.90
N LEU A 101 5.51 -13.59 6.88
CA LEU A 101 4.38 -12.73 7.24
C LEU A 101 4.02 -12.89 8.72
N LYS A 102 3.95 -11.79 9.44
CA LYS A 102 3.42 -11.71 10.81
C LYS A 102 2.12 -10.90 10.82
N ILE A 103 1.07 -11.43 11.46
CA ILE A 103 -0.19 -10.71 11.69
C ILE A 103 -0.20 -10.21 13.14
N ASP A 104 -0.31 -8.91 13.33
CA ASP A 104 -0.32 -8.25 14.64
C ASP A 104 -1.68 -7.59 14.89
N TYR A 105 -2.40 -8.06 15.92
CA TYR A 105 -3.65 -7.44 16.35
C TYR A 105 -3.38 -6.20 17.19
N VAL A 106 -3.97 -5.08 16.78
CA VAL A 106 -3.78 -3.78 17.41
C VAL A 106 -5.12 -3.17 17.79
N LYS A 107 -5.13 -2.29 18.80
CA LYS A 107 -6.32 -1.54 19.20
C LYS A 107 -6.57 -0.30 18.35
N GLU A 108 -5.52 0.24 17.74
CA GLU A 108 -5.60 1.42 16.88
C GLU A 108 -4.39 1.46 15.93
N ILE A 109 -4.60 2.00 14.73
CA ILE A 109 -3.53 2.36 13.80
C ILE A 109 -3.48 3.89 13.67
N PRO A 110 -2.40 4.55 14.13
CA PRO A 110 -2.34 6.00 14.17
C PRO A 110 -2.35 6.60 12.77
N VAL A 111 -3.01 7.75 12.64
CA VAL A 111 -3.00 8.55 11.41
C VAL A 111 -1.71 9.35 11.30
N LEU A 112 -1.29 9.69 10.08
CA LEU A 112 -0.20 10.64 9.88
C LEU A 112 -0.60 12.03 10.37
N ASN A 113 0.37 12.91 10.61
CA ASN A 113 0.14 14.32 10.97
C ASN A 113 -0.77 15.09 10.00
N SER A 114 -0.97 14.58 8.78
CA SER A 114 -1.90 15.12 7.77
C SER A 114 -3.34 14.63 7.92
N GLY A 115 -3.63 13.79 8.92
CA GLY A 115 -4.91 13.09 9.09
C GLY A 115 -5.12 11.91 8.14
N LYS A 116 -4.20 11.67 7.19
CA LYS A 116 -4.30 10.54 6.24
C LYS A 116 -3.74 9.25 6.84
N ARG A 117 -4.41 8.12 6.57
CA ARG A 117 -3.89 6.78 6.86
C ARG A 117 -3.06 6.26 5.70
N LYS A 118 -1.91 5.66 6.01
CA LYS A 118 -1.16 4.83 5.06
C LYS A 118 -1.45 3.37 5.33
N TYR A 119 -2.23 2.76 4.43
CA TYR A 119 -2.60 1.34 4.51
C TYR A 119 -1.47 0.41 4.09
N VAL A 120 -0.56 0.88 3.24
CA VAL A 120 0.59 0.11 2.75
C VAL A 120 1.83 0.97 2.93
N VAL A 121 2.86 0.41 3.56
CA VAL A 121 4.11 1.09 3.86
C VAL A 121 5.28 0.19 3.51
N ASN A 122 6.22 0.69 2.73
CA ASN A 122 7.51 0.04 2.55
C ASN A 122 8.55 0.72 3.46
N GLN A 123 9.14 -0.05 4.37
CA GLN A 123 10.17 0.37 5.32
C GLN A 123 11.51 -0.32 5.07
N MET A 124 11.68 -1.00 3.93
CA MET A 124 12.98 -1.55 3.55
C MET A 124 14.02 -0.43 3.50
N GLN A 125 15.08 -0.58 4.28
CA GLN A 125 16.27 0.26 4.12
C GLN A 125 17.05 -0.30 2.94
N ILE A 126 17.17 0.49 1.86
CA ILE A 126 17.99 0.18 0.68
C ILE A 126 19.37 0.78 0.88
#